data_AF-A0A5J5EX35-F1
#
_entry.id   AF-A0A5J5EX35-F1
#
_cell.length_a   1.000
_cell.length_b   1.000
_cell.length_c   1.000
_cell.angle_alpha   90.00
_cell.angle_beta   90.00
_cell.angle_gamma   90.00
#
_symmetry.space_group_name_H-M   'P 1'
#
loop_
_entity.id
_entity.type
_entity.pdbx_description
1 polymer ?
#
loop_
_entity_poly.entity_id
_entity_poly.type
_entity_poly.pdbx_seq_one_letter_code
_entity_poly.pdbx_strand_id
1 'polypeptide(L)'
;MCQTVFDLRLQLPCEEFLWHASTPSEWIERLGGAQEGQGFLETIRIFLDVRREPPALIPLSMMLILHGLVTVGLDLQRRASPMAVDASDLAVKQESLERGLESWRSQFDELMPQVLVQSWYQKGVLMYHMSNIALHTNRTNLLAATGDRRFFRRNSNDFYMAKQELRQWMSSPSAQLATWHSVQILLSYLGTSQVYNQDLYVSWSTYIATLVCWAYGQSEAAESEDPVWDLEQDMRLYLQQMSTETWENLGHVRRQYKGRTAGLIAVVRDTMKLTRWGSVQEGLEILNRLGVQRGIKSV
;
A
#
# COMPACT_ATOMS: atom_id res chain seq x y z
N MET A 1 23.24 4.37 -2.47
CA MET A 1 22.85 4.91 -3.79
C MET A 1 21.78 3.96 -4.31
N CYS A 2 20.49 4.29 -4.17
CA CYS A 2 19.44 3.43 -4.70
C CYS A 2 19.38 3.69 -6.20
N GLN A 3 19.63 2.67 -7.02
CA GLN A 3 19.36 2.75 -8.45
C GLN A 3 17.90 3.15 -8.63
N THR A 4 17.65 4.17 -9.44
CA THR A 4 16.30 4.55 -9.81
C THR A 4 15.83 3.62 -10.93
N VAL A 5 14.52 3.44 -11.08
CA VAL A 5 13.97 2.64 -12.18
C VAL A 5 14.45 3.16 -13.56
N PHE A 6 14.80 4.45 -13.63
CA PHE A 6 15.31 5.12 -14.82
C PHE A 6 16.72 4.67 -15.23
N ASP A 7 17.45 4.00 -14.35
CA ASP A 7 18.78 3.45 -14.63
C ASP A 7 18.73 2.04 -15.25
N LEU A 8 17.55 1.40 -15.25
CA LEU A 8 17.35 0.05 -15.75
C LEU A 8 17.09 0.05 -17.25
N ARG A 9 18.07 -0.43 -18.01
CA ARG A 9 17.95 -0.66 -19.46
C ARG A 9 17.67 -2.14 -19.73
N LEU A 10 16.49 -2.59 -19.30
CA LEU A 10 16.05 -3.97 -19.44
C LEU A 10 14.93 -4.09 -20.47
N GLN A 11 14.86 -5.24 -21.13
CA GLN A 11 13.68 -5.65 -21.90
C GLN A 11 12.71 -6.40 -20.99
N LEU A 12 11.42 -6.29 -21.30
CA LEU A 12 10.39 -7.09 -20.65
C LEU A 12 10.56 -8.57 -21.02
N PRO A 13 10.22 -9.49 -20.11
CA PRO A 13 10.32 -10.92 -20.36
C PRO A 13 9.42 -11.33 -21.53
N CYS A 14 9.88 -12.33 -22.27
CA CYS A 14 9.07 -13.02 -23.27
C CYS A 14 8.05 -13.96 -22.60
N GLU A 15 7.11 -14.46 -23.40
CA GLU A 15 6.07 -15.39 -22.97
C GLU A 15 6.62 -16.62 -22.22
N GLU A 16 5.94 -17.02 -21.14
CA GLU A 16 6.40 -18.08 -20.24
C GLU A 16 6.57 -19.44 -20.95
N PHE A 17 5.74 -19.74 -21.96
CA PHE A 17 5.87 -20.99 -22.71
C PHE A 17 7.21 -21.12 -23.45
N LEU A 18 7.89 -20.00 -23.75
CA LEU A 18 9.24 -20.03 -24.33
C LEU A 18 10.27 -20.55 -23.33
N TRP A 19 10.06 -20.33 -22.04
CA TRP A 19 10.99 -20.72 -20.97
C TRP A 19 10.98 -22.23 -20.73
N HIS A 20 9.90 -22.88 -21.14
CA HIS A 20 9.72 -24.33 -21.05
C HIS A 20 10.20 -25.10 -22.29
N ALA A 21 10.87 -24.43 -23.24
CA ALA A 21 11.51 -25.14 -24.35
C ALA A 21 12.64 -26.04 -23.81
N SER A 22 12.62 -27.32 -24.18
CA SER A 22 13.60 -28.31 -23.73
C SER A 22 14.87 -28.31 -24.58
N THR A 23 14.81 -27.72 -25.78
CA THR A 23 15.95 -27.61 -26.68
C THR A 23 16.06 -26.21 -27.31
N PRO A 24 17.26 -25.78 -27.73
CA PRO A 24 17.45 -24.52 -28.45
C PRO A 24 16.66 -24.45 -29.78
N SER A 25 16.57 -25.56 -30.53
CA SER A 25 15.83 -25.60 -31.79
C SER A 25 14.33 -25.36 -31.58
N GLU A 26 13.76 -25.99 -30.55
CA GLU A 26 12.38 -25.78 -30.14
C GLU A 26 12.13 -24.33 -29.68
N TRP A 27 13.07 -23.74 -28.94
CA TRP A 27 12.98 -22.33 -28.54
C TRP A 27 12.94 -21.39 -29.76
N ILE A 28 13.82 -21.60 -30.74
CA ILE A 28 13.88 -20.80 -31.98
C ILE A 28 12.59 -20.95 -32.79
N GLU A 29 12.09 -22.18 -32.92
CA GLU A 29 10.83 -22.46 -33.62
C GLU A 29 9.65 -21.76 -32.95
N ARG A 30 9.55 -21.87 -31.62
CA ARG A 30 8.50 -21.22 -30.81
C ARG A 30 8.59 -19.69 -30.84
N LEU A 31 9.79 -19.12 -30.96
CA LEU A 31 9.98 -17.68 -31.08
C LEU A 31 9.38 -17.14 -32.38
N GLY A 32 9.32 -17.94 -33.44
CA GLY A 32 8.62 -17.60 -34.70
C GLY A 32 9.15 -16.33 -35.39
N GLY A 33 10.39 -15.91 -35.11
CA GLY A 33 10.97 -14.67 -35.62
C GLY A 33 10.45 -13.38 -34.96
N ALA A 34 9.79 -13.47 -33.80
CA ALA A 34 9.37 -12.31 -33.02
C ALA A 34 10.55 -11.38 -32.68
N GLN A 35 10.34 -10.07 -32.83
CA GLN A 35 11.32 -9.00 -32.57
C GLN A 35 11.69 -8.88 -31.08
N GLU A 36 12.76 -8.12 -30.80
CA GLU A 36 13.19 -7.79 -29.45
C GLU A 36 12.02 -7.36 -28.56
N GLY A 37 12.00 -7.85 -27.32
CA GLY A 37 10.94 -7.56 -26.35
C GLY A 37 10.76 -6.05 -26.11
N GLN A 38 9.61 -5.67 -25.58
CA GLN A 38 9.32 -4.27 -25.25
C GLN A 38 10.26 -3.77 -24.13
N GLY A 39 10.75 -2.53 -24.27
CA GLY A 39 11.62 -1.91 -23.27
C GLY A 39 10.88 -1.60 -21.97
N PHE A 40 11.39 -2.12 -20.84
CA PHE A 40 10.80 -1.92 -19.52
C PHE A 40 10.54 -0.45 -19.19
N LEU A 41 11.54 0.42 -19.39
CA LEU A 41 11.42 1.84 -19.10
C LEU A 41 10.45 2.55 -20.04
N GLU A 42 10.41 2.16 -21.32
CA GLU A 42 9.50 2.76 -22.28
C GLU A 42 8.05 2.39 -21.95
N THR A 43 7.80 1.15 -21.55
CA THR A 43 6.47 0.73 -21.09
C THR A 43 6.04 1.50 -19.84
N ILE A 44 6.92 1.72 -18.84
CA ILE A 44 6.59 2.58 -17.69
C ILE A 44 6.22 3.99 -18.14
N ARG A 45 6.98 4.59 -19.07
CA ARG A 45 6.67 5.93 -19.60
C ARG A 45 5.32 5.97 -20.30
N ILE A 46 4.93 4.90 -20.99
CA ILE A 46 3.60 4.79 -21.60
C ILE A 46 2.53 4.79 -20.51
N PHE A 47 2.68 3.99 -19.44
CA PHE A 47 1.73 4.00 -18.31
C PHE A 47 1.61 5.37 -17.62
N LEU A 48 2.65 6.19 -17.67
CA LEU A 48 2.65 7.55 -17.10
C LEU A 48 2.14 8.63 -18.08
N ASP A 49 2.06 8.35 -19.38
CA ASP A 49 1.56 9.29 -20.39
C ASP A 49 0.11 9.00 -20.75
N VAL A 50 -0.79 9.87 -20.28
CA VAL A 50 -2.24 9.81 -20.48
C VAL A 50 -2.66 9.77 -21.95
N ARG A 51 -1.79 10.24 -22.85
CA ARG A 51 -2.07 10.26 -24.29
C ARG A 51 -1.75 8.94 -24.98
N ARG A 52 -1.13 7.99 -24.27
CA ARG A 52 -0.74 6.70 -24.80
C ARG A 52 -1.52 5.59 -24.12
N GLU A 53 -1.98 4.65 -24.91
CA GLU A 53 -2.60 3.43 -24.39
C GLU A 53 -1.50 2.43 -24.02
N PRO A 54 -1.52 1.85 -22.80
CA PRO A 54 -0.52 0.87 -22.43
C PRO A 54 -0.67 -0.41 -23.26
N PRO A 55 0.44 -1.02 -23.70
CA PRO A 55 0.39 -2.22 -24.52
C PRO A 55 -0.18 -3.40 -23.72
N ALA A 56 -0.73 -4.39 -24.41
CA ALA A 56 -1.05 -5.67 -23.80
C ALA A 56 0.23 -6.35 -23.27
N LEU A 57 0.18 -6.82 -22.02
CA LEU A 57 1.32 -7.41 -21.32
C LEU A 57 1.00 -8.80 -20.80
N ILE A 58 2.05 -9.62 -20.71
CA ILE A 58 1.98 -10.93 -20.05
C ILE A 58 1.94 -10.77 -18.52
N PRO A 59 1.50 -11.80 -17.78
CA PRO A 59 1.32 -11.70 -16.32
C PRO A 59 2.58 -11.27 -15.57
N LEU A 60 3.73 -11.84 -15.94
CA LEU A 60 5.01 -11.49 -15.31
C LEU A 60 5.41 -10.03 -15.62
N SER A 61 5.23 -9.58 -16.86
CA SER A 61 5.49 -8.20 -17.26
C SER A 61 4.59 -7.22 -16.51
N MET A 62 3.31 -7.55 -16.29
CA MET A 62 2.41 -6.74 -15.47
C MET A 62 2.93 -6.56 -14.04
N MET A 63 3.42 -7.64 -13.41
CA MET A 63 4.02 -7.53 -12.07
C MET A 63 5.28 -6.66 -12.07
N LEU A 64 6.16 -6.81 -13.08
CA LEU A 64 7.36 -5.98 -13.21
C LEU A 64 7.02 -4.50 -13.41
N ILE A 65 6.03 -4.19 -14.25
CA ILE A 65 5.58 -2.82 -14.46
C ILE A 65 5.01 -2.21 -13.18
N LEU A 66 4.24 -2.97 -12.39
CA LEU A 66 3.79 -2.50 -11.08
C LEU A 66 4.97 -2.14 -10.17
N HIS A 67 6.02 -2.99 -10.14
CA HIS A 67 7.24 -2.70 -9.38
C HIS A 67 7.94 -1.44 -9.88
N GLY A 68 7.94 -1.23 -11.19
CA GLY A 68 8.43 -0.01 -11.82
C GLY A 68 7.67 1.24 -11.33
N LEU A 69 6.34 1.23 -11.44
CA LEU A 69 5.46 2.32 -11.01
C LEU A 69 5.60 2.61 -9.51
N VAL A 70 5.62 1.57 -8.66
CA VAL A 70 5.89 1.71 -7.22
C VAL A 70 7.23 2.39 -6.97
N THR A 71 8.26 2.03 -7.72
CA THR A 71 9.59 2.63 -7.58
C THR A 71 9.59 4.11 -7.98
N VAL A 72 8.85 4.48 -9.03
CA VAL A 72 8.63 5.90 -9.41
C VAL A 72 7.95 6.65 -8.28
N GLY A 73 6.88 6.10 -7.70
CA GLY A 73 6.16 6.73 -6.58
C GLY A 73 7.02 6.92 -5.34
N LEU A 74 7.83 5.91 -4.99
CA LEU A 74 8.78 6.03 -3.88
C LEU A 74 9.86 7.08 -4.15
N ASP A 75 10.33 7.22 -5.39
CA ASP A 75 11.28 8.27 -5.76
C ASP A 75 10.63 9.67 -5.70
N LEU A 76 9.38 9.79 -6.17
CA LEU A 76 8.60 11.03 -6.09
C LEU A 76 8.43 11.48 -4.64
N GLN A 77 8.07 10.57 -3.74
CA GLN A 77 7.93 10.84 -2.31
C GLN A 77 9.26 11.23 -1.64
N ARG A 78 10.40 10.65 -2.07
CA ARG A 78 11.72 11.06 -1.55
C ARG A 78 12.11 12.48 -1.98
N ARG A 79 11.65 12.92 -3.16
CA ARG A 79 11.93 14.24 -3.73
C ARG A 79 10.96 15.32 -3.25
N ALA A 80 9.81 14.93 -2.70
CA ALA A 80 8.86 15.81 -2.05
C ALA A 80 9.47 16.38 -0.75
N SER A 81 10.34 17.40 -0.90
CA SER A 81 10.85 18.20 0.20
C SER A 81 9.83 19.30 0.54
N PRO A 82 9.63 19.66 1.83
CA PRO A 82 8.83 20.82 2.21
C PRO A 82 9.34 22.14 1.61
N MET A 83 10.61 22.19 1.18
CA MET A 83 11.22 23.33 0.50
C MET A 83 11.34 23.16 -1.01
N ALA A 84 10.63 22.21 -1.61
CA ALA A 84 10.65 21.99 -3.05
C ALA A 84 10.11 23.23 -3.78
N VAL A 85 10.93 23.80 -4.66
CA VAL A 85 10.63 25.01 -5.43
C VAL A 85 9.48 24.78 -6.43
N ASP A 86 9.16 23.52 -6.74
CA ASP A 86 8.20 23.15 -7.78
C ASP A 86 7.13 22.15 -7.28
N ALA A 87 6.31 22.60 -6.32
CA ALA A 87 5.18 21.81 -5.81
C ALA A 87 4.14 21.49 -6.90
N SER A 88 4.03 22.35 -7.93
CA SER A 88 3.11 22.16 -9.04
C SER A 88 3.53 20.99 -9.94
N ASP A 89 4.80 20.91 -10.33
CA ASP A 89 5.31 19.78 -11.13
C ASP A 89 5.22 18.45 -10.37
N LEU A 90 5.48 18.45 -9.06
CA LEU A 90 5.30 17.26 -8.22
C LEU A 90 3.85 16.77 -8.20
N ALA A 91 2.87 17.69 -8.12
CA ALA A 91 1.45 17.33 -8.17
C ALA A 91 1.06 16.72 -9.53
N VAL A 92 1.54 17.29 -10.64
CA VAL A 92 1.29 16.75 -12.00
C VAL A 92 1.89 15.36 -12.15
N LYS A 93 3.11 15.13 -11.65
CA LYS A 93 3.75 13.81 -11.67
C LYS A 93 3.04 12.81 -10.79
N GLN A 94 2.49 13.25 -9.66
CA GLN A 94 1.69 12.41 -8.78
C GLN A 94 0.40 11.98 -9.48
N GLU A 95 -0.35 12.91 -10.08
CA GLU A 95 -1.58 12.63 -10.84
C GLU A 95 -1.34 11.71 -12.06
N SER A 96 -0.21 11.89 -12.75
CA SER A 96 0.24 10.99 -13.82
C SER A 96 0.48 9.56 -13.30
N LEU A 97 1.10 9.41 -12.12
CA LEU A 97 1.34 8.12 -11.50
C LEU A 97 0.05 7.46 -10.99
N GLU A 98 -0.87 8.22 -10.39
CA GLU A 98 -2.17 7.72 -9.94
C GLU A 98 -2.94 7.09 -11.10
N ARG A 99 -3.06 7.82 -12.23
CA ARG A 99 -3.68 7.30 -13.45
C ARG A 99 -2.95 6.09 -14.03
N GLY A 100 -1.62 6.09 -13.99
CA GLY A 100 -0.84 4.94 -14.43
C GLY A 100 -1.09 3.68 -13.58
N LEU A 101 -1.24 3.84 -12.26
CA LEU A 101 -1.61 2.75 -11.35
C LEU A 101 -3.04 2.26 -11.58
N GLU A 102 -3.99 3.17 -11.85
CA GLU A 102 -5.38 2.81 -12.19
C GLU A 102 -5.46 2.07 -13.53
N SER A 103 -4.76 2.55 -14.56
CA SER A 103 -4.68 1.88 -15.85
C SER A 103 -4.05 0.49 -15.73
N TRP A 104 -2.96 0.38 -14.95
CA TRP A 104 -2.38 -0.91 -14.60
C TRP A 104 -3.39 -1.83 -13.91
N ARG A 105 -4.16 -1.30 -12.96
CA ARG A 105 -5.15 -2.07 -12.20
C ARG A 105 -6.23 -2.63 -13.12
N SER A 106 -6.75 -1.82 -14.05
CA SER A 106 -7.76 -2.24 -15.02
C SER A 106 -7.25 -3.39 -15.90
N GLN A 107 -6.07 -3.22 -16.51
CA GLN A 107 -5.49 -4.27 -17.37
C GLN A 107 -5.14 -5.54 -16.57
N PHE A 108 -4.69 -5.39 -15.32
CA PHE A 108 -4.37 -6.53 -14.47
C PHE A 108 -5.59 -7.36 -14.13
N ASP A 109 -6.73 -6.71 -13.83
CA ASP A 109 -8.00 -7.39 -13.56
C ASP A 109 -8.56 -8.11 -14.78
N GLU A 110 -8.38 -7.54 -15.98
CA GLU A 110 -8.76 -8.19 -17.25
C GLU A 110 -7.86 -9.40 -17.58
N LEU A 111 -6.55 -9.26 -17.36
CA LEU A 111 -5.57 -10.30 -17.68
C LEU A 111 -5.63 -11.48 -16.70
N MET A 112 -5.94 -11.24 -15.43
CA MET A 112 -5.91 -12.22 -14.34
C MET A 112 -7.33 -12.53 -13.82
N PRO A 113 -8.22 -13.17 -14.62
CA PRO A 113 -9.51 -13.59 -14.09
C PRO A 113 -9.29 -14.55 -12.91
N GLN A 114 -10.07 -14.35 -11.84
CA GLN A 114 -9.90 -14.86 -10.45
C GLN A 114 -9.64 -16.38 -10.27
N VAL A 115 -9.66 -17.17 -11.34
CA VAL A 115 -9.62 -18.64 -11.34
C VAL A 115 -8.23 -19.21 -11.64
N LEU A 116 -7.29 -18.45 -12.21
CA LEU A 116 -5.95 -18.97 -12.52
C LEU A 116 -4.87 -18.11 -11.83
N VAL A 117 -4.29 -18.68 -10.78
CA VAL A 117 -3.21 -18.13 -9.92
C VAL A 117 -3.67 -17.06 -8.92
N GLN A 118 -4.53 -17.45 -7.96
CA GLN A 118 -4.96 -16.60 -6.83
C GLN A 118 -3.81 -15.86 -6.13
N SER A 119 -2.63 -16.49 -6.00
CA SER A 119 -1.51 -15.93 -5.26
C SER A 119 -0.84 -14.73 -5.95
N TRP A 120 -0.74 -14.72 -7.28
CA TRP A 120 -0.14 -13.62 -8.03
C TRP A 120 -1.11 -12.44 -8.09
N TYR A 121 -2.39 -12.73 -8.34
CA TYR A 121 -3.44 -11.73 -8.29
C TYR A 121 -3.46 -11.02 -6.94
N GLN A 122 -3.57 -11.77 -5.84
CA GLN A 122 -3.57 -11.25 -4.47
C GLN A 122 -2.37 -10.35 -4.18
N LYS A 123 -1.16 -10.79 -4.57
CA LYS A 123 0.08 -10.01 -4.37
C LYS A 123 0.10 -8.73 -5.20
N GLY A 124 -0.32 -8.79 -6.46
CA GLY A 124 -0.45 -7.61 -7.32
C GLY A 124 -1.44 -6.59 -6.75
N VAL A 125 -2.62 -7.04 -6.34
CA VAL A 125 -3.65 -6.19 -5.70
C VAL A 125 -3.11 -5.55 -4.42
N LEU A 126 -2.50 -6.34 -3.54
CA LEU A 126 -1.92 -5.85 -2.28
C LEU A 126 -0.86 -4.79 -2.54
N MET A 127 0.01 -5.03 -3.51
CA MET A 127 1.06 -4.10 -3.88
C MET A 127 0.52 -2.81 -4.51
N TYR A 128 -0.55 -2.90 -5.30
CA TYR A 128 -1.28 -1.73 -5.79
C TYR A 128 -1.86 -0.88 -4.65
N HIS A 129 -2.55 -1.48 -3.67
CA HIS A 129 -3.07 -0.72 -2.52
C HIS A 129 -1.94 -0.11 -1.68
N MET A 130 -0.87 -0.87 -1.44
CA MET A 130 0.30 -0.36 -0.71
C MET A 130 1.02 0.77 -1.45
N SER A 131 1.05 0.72 -2.79
CA SER A 131 1.58 1.80 -3.63
C SER A 131 0.83 3.11 -3.37
N ASN A 132 -0.50 3.05 -3.44
CA ASN A 132 -1.36 4.21 -3.20
C ASN A 132 -1.20 4.72 -1.76
N ILE A 133 -1.17 3.83 -0.76
CA ILE A 133 -0.90 4.24 0.63
C ILE A 133 0.44 4.97 0.74
N ALA A 134 1.50 4.45 0.12
CA ALA A 134 2.82 5.05 0.16
C ALA A 134 2.90 6.38 -0.60
N LEU A 135 2.13 6.53 -1.69
CA LEU A 135 2.04 7.76 -2.47
C LEU A 135 1.30 8.88 -1.70
N HIS A 136 0.30 8.52 -0.91
CA HIS A 136 -0.54 9.48 -0.21
C HIS A 136 -0.18 9.69 1.27
N THR A 137 0.78 8.92 1.80
CA THR A 137 1.15 8.97 3.22
C THR A 137 2.64 9.06 3.38
N ASN A 138 3.12 10.12 4.06
CA ASN A 138 4.51 10.16 4.51
C ASN A 138 4.71 9.12 5.61
N ARG A 139 5.20 7.94 5.21
CA ARG A 139 5.42 6.79 6.10
C ARG A 139 6.35 7.12 7.26
N THR A 140 7.38 7.95 7.03
CA THR A 140 8.32 8.34 8.08
C THR A 140 7.61 9.14 9.16
N ASN A 141 6.75 10.08 8.77
CA ASN A 141 5.97 10.87 9.73
C ASN A 141 4.91 10.04 10.46
N LEU A 142 4.24 9.13 9.75
CA LEU A 142 3.28 8.20 10.33
C LEU A 142 3.93 7.37 11.44
N LEU A 143 5.08 6.74 11.14
CA LEU A 143 5.82 5.93 12.11
C LEU A 143 6.43 6.79 13.23
N ALA A 144 6.93 7.99 12.92
CA ALA A 144 7.44 8.90 13.94
C ALA A 144 6.34 9.30 14.94
N ALA A 145 5.13 9.61 14.47
CA ALA A 145 4.02 10.03 15.31
C ALA A 145 3.49 8.93 16.24
N THR A 146 3.67 7.65 15.89
CA THR A 146 3.39 6.51 16.79
C THR A 146 4.50 6.32 17.83
N GLY A 147 5.64 7.00 17.66
CA GLY A 147 6.83 6.88 18.49
C GLY A 147 7.70 5.69 18.12
N ASP A 148 7.66 5.25 16.86
CA ASP A 148 8.60 4.26 16.33
C ASP A 148 10.01 4.86 16.24
N ARG A 149 10.97 4.25 16.93
CA ARG A 149 12.35 4.76 17.02
C ARG A 149 13.27 4.17 15.94
N ARG A 150 12.79 3.22 15.15
CA ARG A 150 13.60 2.46 14.18
C ARG A 150 13.91 3.27 12.93
N PHE A 151 12.95 4.10 12.52
CA PHE A 151 13.01 4.86 11.28
C PHE A 151 13.27 6.34 11.50
N PHE A 152 13.57 6.73 12.74
CA PHE A 152 13.62 8.12 13.17
C PHE A 152 14.97 8.45 13.83
N ARG A 153 15.67 9.47 13.31
CA ARG A 153 16.94 9.96 13.87
C ARG A 153 16.70 10.91 15.06
N ARG A 154 16.62 10.32 16.25
CA ARG A 154 17.04 10.80 17.60
C ARG A 154 16.84 12.26 18.09
N ASN A 155 16.25 13.23 17.38
CA ASN A 155 16.00 14.57 17.96
C ASN A 155 14.51 14.85 18.19
N SER A 156 14.18 15.57 19.26
CA SER A 156 12.78 15.86 19.65
C SER A 156 12.06 16.81 18.70
N ASN A 157 12.81 17.61 17.93
CA ASN A 157 12.26 18.60 17.00
C ASN A 157 11.63 17.92 15.78
N ASP A 158 12.29 16.91 15.22
CA ASP A 158 11.80 16.15 14.08
C ASP A 158 10.51 15.39 14.43
N PHE A 159 10.31 15.00 15.70
CA PHE A 159 9.12 14.28 16.16
C PHE A 159 7.94 15.24 16.26
N TYR A 160 8.20 16.44 16.75
CA TYR A 160 7.21 17.51 16.79
C TYR A 160 6.73 17.88 15.37
N MET A 161 7.67 18.07 14.44
CA MET A 161 7.36 18.37 13.03
C MET A 161 6.57 17.25 12.36
N ALA A 162 7.01 15.99 12.52
CA ALA A 162 6.28 14.83 12.00
C ALA A 162 4.83 14.76 12.53
N LYS A 163 4.61 15.05 13.81
CA LYS A 163 3.27 15.08 14.41
C LYS A 163 2.42 16.23 13.88
N GLN A 164 3.03 17.39 13.63
CA GLN A 164 2.33 18.54 13.05
C GLN A 164 1.93 18.29 11.59
N GLU A 165 2.84 17.74 10.79
CA GLU A 165 2.55 17.36 9.40
C GLU A 165 1.50 16.25 9.33
N LEU A 166 1.57 15.26 10.22
CA LEU A 166 0.53 14.23 10.31
C LEU A 166 -0.84 14.86 10.64
N ARG A 167 -0.89 15.86 11.53
CA ARG A 167 -2.16 16.57 11.83
C ARG A 167 -2.77 17.28 10.64
N GLN A 168 -1.95 17.92 9.82
CA GLN A 168 -2.44 18.51 8.57
C GLN A 168 -2.88 17.44 7.58
N TRP A 169 -2.13 16.36 7.47
CA TRP A 169 -2.43 15.24 6.59
C TRP A 169 -3.77 14.59 6.95
N MET A 170 -4.09 14.38 8.24
CA MET A 170 -5.30 13.65 8.67
C MET A 170 -6.61 14.26 8.18
N SER A 171 -6.64 15.54 7.83
CA SER A 171 -7.83 16.23 7.28
C SER A 171 -7.78 16.43 5.77
N SER A 172 -6.79 15.86 5.08
CA SER A 172 -6.58 16.03 3.64
C SER A 172 -7.28 14.93 2.81
N PRO A 173 -7.55 15.18 1.51
CA PRO A 173 -8.01 14.15 0.58
C PRO A 173 -7.05 12.94 0.52
N SER A 174 -5.74 13.18 0.61
CA SER A 174 -4.73 12.12 0.63
C SER A 174 -4.92 11.15 1.80
N ALA A 175 -5.34 11.63 2.98
CA ALA A 175 -5.63 10.76 4.11
C ALA A 175 -6.90 9.91 3.90
N GLN A 176 -7.91 10.46 3.22
CA GLN A 176 -9.11 9.69 2.85
C GLN A 176 -8.75 8.58 1.88
N LEU A 177 -8.05 8.91 0.79
CA LEU A 177 -7.61 7.94 -0.21
C LEU A 177 -6.70 6.86 0.38
N ALA A 178 -5.69 7.23 1.16
CA ALA A 178 -4.83 6.27 1.86
C ALA A 178 -5.62 5.36 2.80
N THR A 179 -6.61 5.90 3.51
CA THR A 179 -7.47 5.12 4.40
C THR A 179 -8.35 4.16 3.61
N TRP A 180 -8.90 4.58 2.48
CA TRP A 180 -9.69 3.70 1.61
C TRP A 180 -8.88 2.49 1.14
N HIS A 181 -7.67 2.70 0.58
CA HIS A 181 -6.79 1.58 0.20
C HIS A 181 -6.38 0.72 1.40
N SER A 182 -6.19 1.32 2.58
CA SER A 182 -5.89 0.58 3.81
C SER A 182 -7.03 -0.36 4.20
N VAL A 183 -8.28 0.10 4.12
CA VAL A 183 -9.46 -0.72 4.39
C VAL A 183 -9.56 -1.88 3.41
N GLN A 184 -9.26 -1.68 2.12
CA GLN A 184 -9.25 -2.78 1.14
C GLN A 184 -8.23 -3.88 1.49
N ILE A 185 -7.03 -3.51 1.96
CA ILE A 185 -6.03 -4.47 2.46
C ILE A 185 -6.58 -5.22 3.67
N LEU A 186 -7.13 -4.48 4.64
CA LEU A 186 -7.62 -5.06 5.89
C LEU A 186 -8.80 -6.03 5.64
N LEU A 187 -9.74 -5.69 4.76
CA LEU A 187 -10.84 -6.58 4.36
C LEU A 187 -10.34 -7.86 3.68
N SER A 188 -9.29 -7.76 2.85
CA SER A 188 -8.76 -8.89 2.09
C SER A 188 -7.92 -9.85 2.94
N TYR A 189 -7.23 -9.31 3.96
CA TYR A 189 -6.18 -10.05 4.67
C TYR A 189 -6.43 -10.20 6.17
N LEU A 190 -7.42 -9.57 6.80
CA LEU A 190 -7.71 -9.89 8.19
C LEU A 190 -8.42 -11.25 8.31
N GLY A 191 -8.06 -12.03 9.34
CA GLY A 191 -8.59 -13.38 9.57
C GLY A 191 -7.86 -14.50 8.81
N THR A 192 -6.92 -14.19 7.90
CA THR A 192 -6.13 -15.20 7.17
C THR A 192 -4.80 -15.50 7.87
N SER A 193 -4.86 -16.00 9.11
CA SER A 193 -3.70 -16.19 10.02
C SER A 193 -2.52 -16.97 9.40
N GLN A 194 -2.78 -17.93 8.52
CA GLN A 194 -1.73 -18.71 7.83
C GLN A 194 -0.85 -17.84 6.92
N VAL A 195 -1.40 -16.80 6.29
CA VAL A 195 -0.70 -15.96 5.30
C VAL A 195 0.31 -15.03 5.98
N TYR A 196 0.00 -14.53 7.19
CA TYR A 196 0.90 -13.64 7.96
C TYR A 196 2.24 -14.31 8.29
N ASN A 197 2.22 -15.60 8.59
CA ASN A 197 3.43 -16.35 8.93
C ASN A 197 4.30 -16.66 7.72
N GLN A 198 3.69 -16.77 6.55
CA GLN A 198 4.37 -17.15 5.31
C GLN A 198 4.89 -15.92 4.55
N ASP A 199 4.17 -14.79 4.60
CA ASP A 199 4.47 -13.61 3.80
C ASP A 199 4.69 -12.35 4.67
N LEU A 200 5.94 -11.88 4.70
CA LEU A 200 6.32 -10.63 5.38
C LEU A 200 5.56 -9.44 4.82
N TYR A 201 5.34 -9.41 3.51
CA TYR A 201 4.74 -8.27 2.83
C TYR A 201 3.28 -8.10 3.26
N VAL A 202 2.53 -9.20 3.40
CA VAL A 202 1.16 -9.17 3.94
C VAL A 202 1.15 -8.64 5.36
N SER A 203 1.98 -9.21 6.24
CA SER A 203 2.05 -8.78 7.65
C SER A 203 2.40 -7.30 7.79
N TRP A 204 3.39 -6.83 7.03
CA TRP A 204 3.79 -5.44 7.03
C TRP A 204 2.73 -4.51 6.41
N SER A 205 2.01 -4.97 5.39
CA SER A 205 0.97 -4.16 4.76
C SER A 205 -0.23 -3.97 5.68
N THR A 206 -0.68 -5.02 6.36
CA THR A 206 -1.74 -4.93 7.38
C THR A 206 -1.32 -4.02 8.54
N TYR A 207 -0.05 -4.07 8.96
CA TYR A 207 0.48 -3.15 9.97
C TYR A 207 0.29 -1.69 9.55
N ILE A 208 0.80 -1.34 8.37
CA ILE A 208 0.78 0.03 7.87
C ILE A 208 -0.66 0.49 7.64
N ALA A 209 -1.50 -0.36 7.04
CA ALA A 209 -2.93 -0.09 6.85
C ALA A 209 -3.63 0.20 8.19
N THR A 210 -3.32 -0.56 9.24
CA THR A 210 -3.84 -0.33 10.59
C THR A 210 -3.40 1.02 11.16
N LEU A 211 -2.13 1.39 10.97
CA LEU A 211 -1.63 2.69 11.41
C LEU A 211 -2.26 3.86 10.66
N VAL A 212 -2.48 3.72 9.34
CA VAL A 212 -3.18 4.72 8.52
C VAL A 212 -4.61 4.92 9.01
N CYS A 213 -5.36 3.83 9.21
CA CYS A 213 -6.71 3.86 9.77
C CYS A 213 -6.74 4.50 11.17
N TRP A 214 -5.80 4.12 12.04
CA TRP A 214 -5.65 4.74 13.36
C TRP A 214 -5.41 6.24 13.25
N ALA A 215 -4.45 6.67 12.44
CA ALA A 215 -4.09 8.08 12.28
C ALA A 215 -5.27 8.88 11.75
N TYR A 216 -5.89 8.46 10.64
CA TYR A 216 -7.06 9.13 10.08
C TYR A 216 -8.18 9.32 11.11
N GLY A 217 -8.43 8.28 11.92
CA GLY A 217 -9.43 8.32 12.99
C GLY A 217 -9.12 9.30 14.14
N GLN A 218 -7.91 9.87 14.24
CA GLN A 218 -7.57 10.83 15.30
C GLN A 218 -8.02 12.27 15.00
N SER A 219 -8.11 12.68 13.73
CA SER A 219 -8.68 14.00 13.38
C SER A 219 -10.17 14.07 13.76
N GLU A 220 -10.82 12.92 13.64
CA GLU A 220 -12.26 12.77 13.78
C GLU A 220 -12.66 12.05 15.07
N ALA A 221 -11.74 11.82 16.02
CA ALA A 221 -12.07 11.16 17.27
C ALA A 221 -13.06 12.02 18.09
N ALA A 222 -14.32 11.57 18.17
CA ALA A 222 -15.18 11.89 19.30
C ALA A 222 -14.80 10.93 20.43
N GLU A 223 -14.84 11.38 21.68
CA GLU A 223 -14.74 10.47 22.83
C GLU A 223 -15.91 9.46 22.71
N SER A 224 -15.57 8.23 22.30
CA SER A 224 -16.51 7.12 22.26
C SER A 224 -16.77 6.71 23.70
N GLU A 225 -17.91 7.12 24.27
CA GLU A 225 -18.34 6.71 25.61
C GLU A 225 -18.71 5.21 25.66
N ASP A 226 -18.91 4.57 24.50
CA ASP A 226 -19.28 3.16 24.42
C ASP A 226 -18.11 2.23 24.79
N PRO A 227 -18.21 1.45 25.87
CA PRO A 227 -17.21 0.45 26.19
C PRO A 227 -17.15 -0.64 25.11
N VAL A 228 -15.94 -0.97 24.65
CA VAL A 228 -15.69 -2.05 23.69
C VAL A 228 -15.62 -3.38 24.44
N TRP A 229 -16.66 -4.21 24.29
CA TRP A 229 -16.74 -5.53 24.92
C TRP A 229 -16.24 -6.67 24.03
N ASP A 230 -16.50 -6.58 22.72
CA ASP A 230 -16.06 -7.56 21.71
C ASP A 230 -15.19 -6.87 20.66
N LEU A 231 -13.89 -7.18 20.67
CA LEU A 231 -12.88 -6.58 19.79
C LEU A 231 -13.04 -7.02 18.32
N GLU A 232 -13.52 -8.24 18.06
CA GLU A 232 -13.75 -8.72 16.69
C GLU A 232 -15.00 -8.08 16.09
N GLN A 233 -16.07 -7.98 16.88
CA GLN A 233 -17.27 -7.26 16.46
C GLN A 233 -16.97 -5.77 16.23
N ASP A 234 -16.19 -5.14 17.12
CA ASP A 234 -15.78 -3.75 16.98
C ASP A 234 -14.97 -3.50 15.70
N MET A 235 -14.00 -4.38 15.41
CA MET A 235 -13.25 -4.36 14.15
C MET A 235 -14.18 -4.52 12.93
N ARG A 236 -15.10 -5.50 12.95
CA ARG A 236 -16.03 -5.75 11.83
C ARG A 236 -16.91 -4.54 11.57
N LEU A 237 -17.44 -3.92 12.62
CA LEU A 237 -18.24 -2.69 12.51
C LEU A 237 -17.44 -1.54 11.91
N TYR A 238 -16.20 -1.33 12.38
CA TYR A 238 -15.31 -0.32 11.79
C TYR A 238 -15.11 -0.55 10.29
N LEU A 239 -14.70 -1.76 9.90
CA LEU A 239 -14.43 -2.09 8.49
C LEU A 239 -15.68 -1.96 7.63
N GLN A 240 -16.84 -2.40 8.12
CA GLN A 240 -18.11 -2.28 7.40
C GLN A 240 -18.46 -0.81 7.12
N GLN A 241 -18.28 0.08 8.10
CA GLN A 241 -18.60 1.51 7.94
C GLN A 241 -17.58 2.24 7.06
N MET A 242 -16.31 1.83 7.11
CA MET A 242 -15.23 2.45 6.35
C MET A 242 -15.05 1.85 4.94
N SER A 243 -15.74 0.76 4.62
CA SER A 243 -15.73 0.11 3.31
C SER A 243 -16.68 0.81 2.33
N THR A 244 -16.36 2.04 1.95
CA THR A 244 -17.13 2.80 0.97
C THR A 244 -16.78 2.40 -0.46
N GLU A 245 -17.70 2.64 -1.40
CA GLU A 245 -17.51 2.33 -2.82
C GLU A 245 -16.34 3.13 -3.43
N THR A 246 -16.28 4.43 -3.14
CA THR A 246 -15.18 5.31 -3.53
C THR A 246 -14.54 5.92 -2.29
N TRP A 247 -13.33 6.46 -2.44
CA TRP A 247 -12.62 7.07 -1.32
C TRP A 247 -13.25 8.39 -0.88
N GLU A 248 -13.87 9.16 -1.78
CA GLU A 248 -14.56 10.43 -1.49
C GLU A 248 -15.72 10.22 -0.50
N ASN A 249 -16.38 9.07 -0.61
CA ASN A 249 -17.48 8.69 0.27
C ASN A 249 -17.06 8.52 1.74
N LEU A 250 -15.75 8.35 2.03
CA LEU A 250 -15.25 8.38 3.41
C LEU A 250 -15.50 9.71 4.12
N GLY A 251 -15.55 10.81 3.37
CA GLY A 251 -15.91 12.13 3.90
C GLY A 251 -17.27 12.10 4.62
N HIS A 252 -18.23 11.31 4.10
CA HIS A 252 -19.60 11.21 4.59
C HIS A 252 -19.80 10.21 5.73
N VAL A 253 -18.80 9.37 6.04
CA VAL A 253 -18.88 8.43 7.17
C VAL A 253 -19.00 9.22 8.48
N ARG A 254 -19.90 8.79 9.37
CA ARG A 254 -20.11 9.48 10.65
C ARG A 254 -18.82 9.48 11.48
N ARG A 255 -18.53 10.64 12.06
CA ARG A 255 -17.35 10.90 12.91
C ARG A 255 -17.09 9.81 13.96
N GLN A 256 -18.15 9.34 14.62
CA GLN A 256 -18.11 8.28 15.64
C GLN A 256 -17.49 6.95 15.15
N TYR A 257 -17.59 6.62 13.86
CA TYR A 257 -17.04 5.38 13.31
C TYR A 257 -15.59 5.55 12.85
N LYS A 258 -15.22 6.72 12.32
CA LYS A 258 -13.85 7.02 11.89
C LYS A 258 -12.84 6.83 13.03
N GLY A 259 -13.25 7.23 14.23
CA GLY A 259 -12.49 7.09 15.46
C GLY A 259 -12.61 5.73 16.15
N ARG A 260 -13.17 4.67 15.55
CA ARG A 260 -13.44 3.39 16.24
C ARG A 260 -12.43 2.28 15.86
N THR A 261 -11.13 2.52 16.06
CA THR A 261 -10.06 1.60 15.64
C THR A 261 -9.54 0.67 16.74
N ALA A 262 -10.17 0.64 17.92
CA ALA A 262 -9.70 -0.14 19.07
C ALA A 262 -9.72 -1.65 18.79
N GLY A 263 -10.85 -2.18 18.34
CA GLY A 263 -10.97 -3.59 17.92
C GLY A 263 -10.01 -3.93 16.79
N LEU A 264 -9.90 -3.06 15.78
CA LEU A 264 -8.96 -3.25 14.66
C LEU A 264 -7.51 -3.40 15.15
N ILE A 265 -7.03 -2.48 15.99
CA ILE A 265 -5.67 -2.53 16.54
C ILE A 265 -5.44 -3.82 17.34
N ALA A 266 -6.41 -4.23 18.15
CA ALA A 266 -6.28 -5.42 18.97
C ALA A 266 -6.22 -6.71 18.12
N VAL A 267 -7.13 -6.87 17.15
CA VAL A 267 -7.16 -8.05 16.28
C VAL A 267 -5.90 -8.16 15.43
N VAL A 268 -5.42 -7.04 14.86
CA VAL A 268 -4.17 -7.01 14.09
C VAL A 268 -2.99 -7.38 14.99
N ARG A 269 -2.90 -6.78 16.19
CA ARG A 269 -1.86 -7.10 17.17
C ARG A 269 -1.85 -8.59 17.49
N ASP A 270 -3.01 -9.18 17.76
CA ASP A 270 -3.10 -10.60 18.16
C ASP A 270 -2.76 -11.52 16.99
N THR A 271 -3.13 -11.14 15.77
CA THR A 271 -2.67 -11.83 14.54
C THR A 271 -1.16 -11.75 14.37
N MET A 272 -0.56 -10.59 14.64
CA MET A 272 0.88 -10.37 14.50
C MET A 272 1.75 -11.12 15.49
N LYS A 273 1.22 -11.49 16.66
CA LYS A 273 1.93 -12.34 17.64
C LYS A 273 2.37 -13.67 17.04
N LEU A 274 1.66 -14.15 16.01
CA LEU A 274 1.96 -15.40 15.34
C LEU A 274 3.15 -15.29 14.38
N THR A 275 3.52 -14.06 13.97
CA THR A 275 4.51 -13.82 12.91
C THR A 275 5.94 -14.10 13.36
N ARG A 276 6.72 -14.65 12.43
CA ARG A 276 8.16 -14.93 12.62
C ARG A 276 9.08 -13.77 12.27
N TRP A 277 8.54 -12.63 11.86
CA TRP A 277 9.31 -11.53 11.27
C TRP A 277 9.66 -10.46 12.31
N GLY A 278 10.95 -10.30 12.63
CA GLY A 278 11.40 -9.37 13.68
C GLY A 278 10.91 -7.92 13.50
N SER A 279 10.93 -7.40 12.26
CA SER A 279 10.43 -6.05 11.97
C SER A 279 8.92 -5.88 12.24
N VAL A 280 8.15 -6.95 12.16
CA VAL A 280 6.71 -6.95 12.48
C VAL A 280 6.50 -7.06 13.99
N GLN A 281 7.32 -7.88 14.67
CA GLN A 281 7.27 -8.05 16.13
C GLN A 281 7.53 -6.73 16.88
N GLU A 282 8.48 -5.92 16.42
CA GLU A 282 8.70 -4.58 16.97
C GLU A 282 7.51 -3.63 16.72
N GLY A 283 6.79 -3.80 15.59
CA GLY A 283 5.54 -3.09 15.32
C GLY A 283 4.43 -3.41 16.32
N LEU A 284 4.49 -4.58 16.95
CA LEU A 284 3.54 -5.05 17.97
C LEU A 284 3.63 -4.21 19.24
N GLU A 285 4.82 -3.77 19.64
CA GLU A 285 5.00 -2.85 20.77
C GLU A 285 4.29 -1.51 20.55
N ILE A 286 4.29 -1.04 19.31
CA ILE A 286 3.59 0.17 18.91
C ILE A 286 2.08 -0.04 19.00
N LEU A 287 1.56 -1.13 18.44
CA LEU A 287 0.12 -1.44 18.53
C LEU A 287 -0.35 -1.62 19.98
N ASN A 288 0.47 -2.22 20.85
CA ASN A 288 0.20 -2.32 22.28
C ASN A 288 -0.02 -0.94 22.92
N ARG A 289 0.91 -0.01 22.68
CA ARG A 289 0.81 1.36 23.21
C ARG A 289 -0.43 2.10 22.69
N LEU A 290 -0.74 1.95 21.40
CA LEU A 290 -1.92 2.58 20.80
C LEU A 290 -3.24 2.01 21.35
N GLY A 291 -3.29 0.70 21.60
CA GLY A 291 -4.45 0.05 22.21
C GLY A 291 -4.72 0.52 23.65
N VAL A 292 -3.67 0.69 24.46
CA VAL A 292 -3.79 1.19 25.85
C VAL A 292 -4.33 2.62 25.88
N GLN A 293 -3.92 3.49 24.95
CA GLN A 293 -4.44 4.86 24.84
C GLN A 293 -5.94 4.94 24.58
N ARG A 294 -6.56 3.86 24.10
CA ARG A 294 -8.00 3.78 23.82
C ARG A 294 -8.79 2.96 24.83
N GLY A 295 -8.22 2.70 26.01
CA GLY A 295 -8.94 2.04 27.10
C GLY A 295 -9.16 0.54 26.90
N ILE A 296 -8.42 -0.11 25.99
CA ILE A 296 -8.42 -1.57 25.88
C ILE A 296 -7.76 -2.13 27.14
N LYS A 297 -8.55 -2.52 28.14
CA LYS A 297 -8.06 -3.26 29.30
C LYS A 297 -7.64 -4.64 28.80
N SER A 298 -6.37 -4.99 28.97
CA SER A 298 -5.90 -6.36 28.79
C SER A 298 -6.69 -7.25 29.74
N VAL A 299 -7.41 -8.24 29.18
CA VAL A 299 -7.81 -9.42 29.95
C VAL A 299 -6.58 -10.28 30.16
#